data_AF-A0A7L4DUK5-F1
#
_entry.id   AF-A0A7L4DUK5-F1
#
_cell.length_a   1.000
_cell.length_b   1.000
_cell.length_c   1.000
_cell.angle_alpha   90.00
_cell.angle_beta   90.00
_cell.angle_gamma   90.00
#
_symmetry.space_group_name_H-M   'P 1'
#
loop_
_entity.id
_entity.type
_entity.pdbx_description
1 polymer ?
#
loop_
_entity_poly.entity_id
_entity_poly.type
_entity_poly.pdbx_seq_one_letter_code
_entity_poly.pdbx_strand_id
1 'polypeptide(L)'
;THIELKNEQLDPIGIWVGVKQGDQMSPILFNLFVESLPCKLEKAGCGFQHCSKNITTTAFLDYLVLLSRSQEGMQKNIDILEVFCDLTGLKTQGKC
;
A
#
# COMPACT_ATOMS: atom_id res chain seq x y z
N THR A 1 8.15 22.80 -7.80
CA THR A 1 8.39 22.83 -9.26
C THR A 1 7.99 24.20 -9.77
N HIS A 2 8.91 24.97 -10.35
CA HIS A 2 8.57 26.27 -10.94
C HIS A 2 8.09 26.07 -12.37
N ILE A 3 6.97 26.70 -12.72
CA ILE A 3 6.39 26.68 -14.06
C ILE A 3 6.42 28.12 -14.56
N GLU A 4 7.15 28.38 -15.64
CA GLU A 4 7.17 29.70 -16.28
C GLU A 4 6.26 29.68 -17.51
N LEU A 5 5.22 30.53 -17.49
CA LEU A 5 4.36 30.83 -18.61
C LEU A 5 4.45 32.34 -18.86
N LYS A 6 4.93 32.74 -20.04
CA LYS A 6 4.94 34.15 -20.51
C LYS A 6 5.42 35.19 -19.48
N ASN A 7 6.64 35.05 -18.96
CA ASN A 7 7.32 36.03 -18.09
C ASN A 7 6.64 36.34 -16.74
N GLU A 8 5.62 35.60 -16.33
CA GLU A 8 5.08 35.69 -14.98
C GLU A 8 5.55 34.48 -14.17
N GLN A 9 6.22 34.77 -13.04
CA GLN A 9 6.65 33.74 -12.10
C GLN A 9 5.44 33.27 -11.30
N LEU A 10 4.98 32.05 -11.58
CA LEU A 10 3.86 31.45 -10.86
C LEU A 10 4.31 30.92 -9.49
N ASP A 11 3.37 30.96 -8.55
CA ASP A 11 3.57 30.35 -7.23
C ASP A 11 3.92 28.86 -7.37
N PRO A 12 4.85 28.35 -6.54
CA PRO A 12 5.27 26.97 -6.62
C PRO A 12 4.11 26.02 -6.29
N ILE A 13 3.89 25.03 -7.16
CA ILE A 13 2.95 23.93 -6.87
C ILE A 13 3.60 23.01 -5.83
N GLY A 14 3.02 22.99 -4.63
CA GLY A 14 3.40 22.09 -3.55
C GLY A 14 2.78 20.70 -3.71
N ILE A 15 3.58 19.65 -3.47
CA ILE A 15 3.10 18.27 -3.36
C ILE A 15 3.08 17.93 -1.86
N TRP A 16 1.89 17.74 -1.31
CA TRP A 16 1.68 17.54 0.13
C TRP A 16 1.48 16.07 0.52
N VAL A 17 1.10 15.22 -0.45
CA VAL A 17 0.85 13.79 -0.24
C VAL A 17 1.53 13.00 -1.36
N GLY A 18 2.25 11.95 -0.99
CA GLY A 18 2.99 11.08 -1.91
C GLY A 18 4.49 11.35 -1.93
N VAL A 19 5.20 10.52 -2.68
CA VAL A 19 6.66 10.61 -2.87
C VAL A 19 6.98 11.11 -4.29
N LYS A 20 8.16 11.71 -4.47
CA LYS A 20 8.58 12.27 -5.76
C LYS A 20 8.92 11.14 -6.75
N GLN A 21 8.17 11.01 -7.85
CA GLN A 21 8.48 10.02 -8.87
C GLN A 21 9.82 10.33 -9.56
N GLY A 22 10.61 9.29 -9.83
CA GLY A 22 11.96 9.41 -10.43
C GLY A 22 13.07 9.81 -9.45
N ASP A 23 12.74 10.02 -8.17
CA ASP A 23 13.73 10.20 -7.10
C ASP A 23 14.23 8.83 -6.61
N GLN A 24 15.54 8.70 -6.39
CA GLN A 24 16.18 7.47 -5.93
C GLN A 24 15.71 7.05 -4.53
N MET A 25 15.29 7.99 -3.68
CA MET A 25 14.85 7.72 -2.31
C MET A 25 13.37 7.35 -2.21
N SER A 26 12.55 7.76 -3.18
CA SER A 26 11.11 7.53 -3.17
C SER A 26 10.69 6.06 -3.10
N PRO A 27 11.33 5.12 -3.83
CA PRO A 27 11.01 3.69 -3.70
C PRO A 27 11.23 3.15 -2.28
N ILE A 28 12.29 3.59 -1.60
CA ILE A 28 12.62 3.14 -0.23
C ILE A 28 11.57 3.66 0.75
N LEU A 29 11.23 4.95 0.66
CA LEU A 29 10.22 5.56 1.51
C LEU A 29 8.83 4.94 1.31
N PHE A 30 8.47 4.64 0.06
CA PHE A 30 7.22 3.96 -0.24
C PHE A 30 7.19 2.54 0.34
N ASN A 31 8.25 1.75 0.15
CA ASN A 31 8.33 0.39 0.69
C ASN A 31 8.24 0.37 2.22
N LEU A 32 8.97 1.26 2.92
CA LEU A 32 8.92 1.35 4.38
C LEU A 32 7.51 1.65 4.92
N PHE A 33 6.76 2.48 4.20
CA PHE A 33 5.39 2.81 4.56
C PHE A 33 4.45 1.61 4.39
N VAL A 34 4.53 0.93 3.24
CA VAL A 34 3.64 -0.20 2.90
C VAL A 34 3.94 -1.45 3.72
N GLU A 35 5.19 -1.67 4.17
CA GLU A 35 5.61 -2.87 4.92
C GLU A 35 4.83 -3.09 6.24
N SER A 36 4.23 -2.04 6.79
CA SER A 36 3.36 -2.14 7.97
C SER A 36 2.08 -2.95 7.75
N LEU A 37 1.60 -3.07 6.51
CA LEU A 37 0.38 -3.81 6.16
C LEU A 37 0.60 -5.34 6.09
N PRO A 38 1.60 -5.87 5.37
CA PRO A 38 1.94 -7.29 5.42
C PRO A 38 2.19 -7.79 6.85
N CYS A 39 2.88 -6.99 7.67
CA CYS A 39 3.10 -7.33 9.09
C CYS A 39 1.78 -7.48 9.88
N LYS A 40 0.78 -6.61 9.62
CA LYS A 40 -0.55 -6.73 10.23
C LYS A 40 -1.31 -7.96 9.72
N LEU A 41 -1.26 -8.23 8.42
CA LEU A 41 -1.94 -9.38 7.81
C LEU A 41 -1.34 -10.72 8.26
N GLU A 42 -0.02 -10.83 8.39
CA GLU A 42 0.63 -12.02 8.94
C GLU A 42 0.23 -12.29 10.39
N LYS A 43 0.06 -11.26 11.21
CA LYS A 43 -0.27 -11.39 12.63
C LYS A 43 -1.76 -11.63 12.90
N ALA A 44 -2.65 -10.99 12.16
CA ALA A 44 -4.09 -10.94 12.47
C ALA A 44 -4.98 -11.63 11.42
N GLY A 45 -4.48 -11.82 10.21
CA GLY A 45 -5.23 -12.37 9.09
C GLY A 45 -5.29 -13.89 9.07
N CYS A 46 -6.09 -14.41 8.14
CA CYS A 46 -6.32 -15.84 7.92
C CYS A 46 -5.63 -16.27 6.62
N GLY A 47 -4.40 -16.76 6.74
CA GLY A 47 -3.58 -17.20 5.62
C GLY A 47 -3.79 -18.63 5.15
N PHE A 48 -3.01 -18.99 4.13
CA PHE A 48 -2.90 -20.34 3.60
C PHE A 48 -1.72 -21.07 4.24
N GLN A 49 -1.98 -22.20 4.88
CA GLN A 49 -0.92 -23.02 5.44
C GLN A 49 -0.26 -23.84 4.33
N HIS A 50 1.05 -23.66 4.16
CA HIS A 50 1.88 -24.50 3.32
C HIS A 50 3.01 -25.07 4.18
N CYS A 51 3.08 -26.39 4.29
CA CYS A 51 3.91 -27.09 5.28
C CYS A 51 3.58 -26.61 6.71
N SER A 52 4.57 -26.08 7.43
CA SER A 52 4.46 -25.53 8.80
C SER A 52 4.37 -24.00 8.85
N LYS A 53 4.25 -23.32 7.71
CA LYS A 53 4.14 -21.86 7.63
C LYS A 53 2.73 -21.42 7.22
N ASN A 54 2.20 -20.41 7.89
CA ASN A 54 0.97 -19.75 7.50
C ASN A 54 1.32 -18.53 6.64
N ILE A 55 0.94 -18.55 5.36
CA ILE A 55 1.23 -17.47 4.40
C ILE A 55 -0.06 -16.69 4.19
N THR A 56 -0.15 -15.50 4.78
CA THR A 56 -1.35 -14.65 4.66
C THR A 56 -1.25 -13.66 3.52
N THR A 57 -0.05 -13.20 3.19
CA THR A 57 0.15 -12.15 2.20
C THR A 57 1.54 -12.23 1.59
N THR A 58 1.63 -11.95 0.30
CA THR A 58 2.89 -11.64 -0.38
C THR A 58 2.81 -10.20 -0.87
N ALA A 59 3.80 -9.38 -0.51
CA ALA A 59 3.94 -8.01 -0.99
C ALA A 59 5.18 -7.91 -1.87
N PHE A 60 4.99 -7.47 -3.12
CA PHE A 60 6.07 -7.12 -4.01
C PHE A 60 5.87 -5.69 -4.47
N LEU A 61 6.66 -4.77 -3.90
CA LEU A 61 6.61 -3.34 -4.20
C LEU A 61 5.19 -2.78 -4.00
N ASP A 62 4.51 -2.38 -5.07
CA ASP A 62 3.17 -1.80 -5.11
C ASP A 62 2.04 -2.84 -5.22
N TYR A 63 2.35 -4.13 -5.37
CA TYR A 63 1.37 -5.20 -5.50
C TYR A 63 1.23 -6.00 -4.20
N LEU A 64 0.00 -6.03 -3.68
CA LEU A 64 -0.41 -6.86 -2.54
C LEU A 64 -1.25 -8.03 -3.03
N VAL A 65 -0.84 -9.26 -2.71
CA VAL A 65 -1.63 -10.47 -2.97
C VAL A 65 -2.14 -11.04 -1.66
N LEU A 66 -3.46 -11.06 -1.49
CA LEU A 66 -4.13 -11.70 -0.36
C LEU A 66 -4.42 -13.16 -0.68
N LEU A 67 -4.09 -14.05 0.26
CA LEU A 67 -4.37 -15.48 0.16
C LEU A 67 -5.17 -15.90 1.38
N SER A 68 -6.23 -16.69 1.16
CA SER A 68 -6.99 -17.31 2.24
C SER A 68 -7.53 -18.69 1.86
N ARG A 69 -7.82 -19.50 2.88
CA ARG A 69 -8.34 -20.87 2.73
C ARG A 69 -9.86 -20.94 2.69
N SER A 70 -10.55 -19.87 3.02
CA SER A 70 -12.00 -19.80 3.00
C SER A 70 -12.47 -18.41 2.60
N GLN A 71 -13.72 -18.32 2.16
CA GLN A 71 -14.37 -17.05 1.86
C GLN A 71 -14.42 -16.15 3.11
N GLU A 72 -14.75 -16.73 4.27
CA GLU A 72 -14.78 -16.02 5.56
C GLU A 72 -13.39 -15.48 5.95
N GLY A 73 -12.34 -16.27 5.74
CA GLY A 73 -10.96 -15.84 6.00
C GLY A 73 -10.51 -14.75 5.03
N MET A 74 -10.94 -14.80 3.77
CA MET A 74 -10.68 -13.74 2.79
C MET A 74 -11.38 -12.45 3.20
N GLN A 75 -12.64 -12.52 3.62
CA GLN A 75 -13.37 -11.35 4.10
C GLN A 75 -12.66 -10.68 5.27
N LYS A 76 -12.20 -11.47 6.25
CA LYS A 76 -11.42 -10.93 7.37
C LYS A 76 -10.12 -10.23 6.92
N ASN A 77 -9.44 -10.78 5.90
CA ASN A 77 -8.24 -10.15 5.35
C ASN A 77 -8.57 -8.83 4.62
N ILE A 78 -9.71 -8.76 3.92
CA ILE A 78 -10.23 -7.54 3.30
C ILE A 78 -10.56 -6.50 4.38
N ASP A 79 -11.24 -6.89 5.46
CA ASP A 79 -11.58 -5.95 6.54
C ASP A 79 -10.32 -5.34 7.19
N ILE A 80 -9.26 -6.14 7.38
CA ILE A 80 -7.96 -5.65 7.87
C ILE A 80 -7.33 -4.66 6.89
N LEU A 81 -7.42 -4.95 5.59
CA LEU A 81 -6.93 -4.07 4.53
C LEU A 81 -7.69 -2.74 4.48
N GLU A 82 -9.01 -2.77 4.58
CA GLU A 82 -9.86 -1.57 4.59
C GLU A 82 -9.54 -0.66 5.78
N VAL A 83 -9.47 -1.23 6.98
CA VAL A 83 -9.06 -0.47 8.18
C VAL A 83 -7.67 0.13 8.02
N PHE A 84 -6.74 -0.58 7.38
CA PHE A 84 -5.41 -0.02 7.11
C PHE A 84 -5.46 1.14 6.10
N CYS A 85 -6.24 1.00 5.03
CA CYS A 85 -6.46 2.06 4.05
C CYS A 85 -7.06 3.32 4.69
N ASP A 86 -8.06 3.17 5.55
CA ASP A 86 -8.70 4.27 6.28
C ASP A 86 -7.70 5.02 7.18
N LEU A 87 -6.80 4.28 7.85
CA LEU A 87 -5.79 4.88 8.73
C LEU A 87 -4.66 5.58 7.97
N THR A 88 -4.38 5.17 6.74
CA THR A 88 -3.19 5.60 5.99
C THR A 88 -3.50 6.53 4.81
N GLY A 89 -4.78 6.62 4.41
CA GLY A 89 -5.21 7.34 3.21
C GLY A 89 -4.88 6.62 1.90
N LEU A 90 -4.36 5.40 1.96
CA LEU A 90 -4.13 4.56 0.77
C LEU A 90 -5.46 4.11 0.17
N LYS A 91 -5.50 4.02 -1.16
CA LYS A 91 -6.67 3.52 -1.89
C LYS A 91 -6.28 2.32 -2.72
N THR A 92 -7.05 1.25 -2.61
CA THR A 92 -6.92 0.08 -3.47
C THR A 92 -7.64 0.33 -4.79
N GLN A 93 -7.09 -0.17 -5.90
CA GLN A 93 -7.74 -0.13 -7.22
C GLN A 93 -8.23 -1.53 -7.64
N GLY A 94 -8.82 -2.26 -6.70
CA GLY A 94 -9.47 -3.53 -7.00
C GLY A 94 -10.87 -3.28 -7.55
N LYS A 95 -11.19 -3.79 -8.74
CA LYS A 95 -12.59 -4.05 -9.10
C LYS A 95 -12.98 -5.32 -8.34
N CYS A 96 -13.79 -5.18 -7.29
CA CYS A 96 -14.54 -6.31 -6.75
C CYS A 96 -15.48 -6.87 -7.82
#